data_AF-A0A377HHA0-F1
#
_entry.id   AF-A0A377HHA0-F1
#
_cell.length_a   1.000
_cell.length_b   1.000
_cell.length_c   1.000
_cell.angle_alpha   90.00
_cell.angle_beta   90.00
_cell.angle_gamma   90.00
#
_symmetry.space_group_name_H-M   'P 1'
#
loop_
_entity.id
_entity.type
_entity.pdbx_description
1 polymer ?
#
loop_
_entity_poly.entity_id
_entity_poly.type
_entity_poly.pdbx_seq_one_letter_code
_entity_poly.pdbx_strand_id
1 'polypeptide(L)'
;MGVSVIEVKKAAQGWEVVRPSSFARRITVNTPMKITGPALHNPLMQTADDPKGETILGTMQNCANGFTPWGTYLTCEENWSDIFVKKAEMNPLEKRYGISDSDGSYRWNEVDKRFSVDVTPNEPNRFGWVVEIDPYDPHSVPRKHTALGRIKHEGAAVTLAPDNRVVVYMGDDQKSNTSINLSRKANQPAGSQSQHAPAGERHAVCGEI
;
A
#
# COMPACT_ATOMS: atom_id res chain seq x y z
N MET A 1 12.01 6.67 1.17
CA MET A 1 11.01 5.93 0.35
C MET A 1 9.66 6.63 0.46
N GLY A 2 8.74 6.38 -0.49
CA GLY A 2 7.39 6.96 -0.52
C GLY A 2 6.99 7.58 -1.86
N VAL A 3 6.10 8.57 -1.82
CA VAL A 3 5.47 9.25 -2.98
C VAL A 3 5.50 10.76 -2.73
N SER A 4 5.54 11.71 -3.65
CA SER A 4 5.70 11.83 -5.11
C SER A 4 4.73 12.88 -5.66
N VAL A 5 4.07 13.74 -4.84
CA VAL A 5 3.13 14.72 -5.39
C VAL A 5 3.85 16.02 -5.75
N ILE A 6 3.86 16.35 -7.04
CA ILE A 6 4.39 17.59 -7.61
C ILE A 6 3.34 18.20 -8.53
N GLU A 7 3.28 19.53 -8.55
CA GLU A 7 2.52 20.26 -9.56
C GLU A 7 3.45 20.65 -10.71
N VAL A 8 2.95 20.43 -11.93
CA VAL A 8 3.65 20.82 -13.15
C VAL A 8 2.72 21.67 -14.02
N LYS A 9 3.27 22.65 -14.72
CA LYS A 9 2.55 23.48 -15.69
C LYS A 9 3.24 23.46 -17.04
N LYS A 10 2.47 23.60 -18.11
CA LYS A 10 2.99 23.71 -19.47
C LYS A 10 3.34 25.17 -19.76
N ALA A 11 4.63 25.44 -19.96
CA ALA A 11 5.18 26.71 -20.40
C ALA A 11 5.54 26.67 -21.91
N ALA A 12 6.00 27.80 -22.46
CA ALA A 12 6.35 27.91 -23.87
C ALA A 12 7.49 26.95 -24.29
N GLN A 13 8.42 26.66 -23.38
CA GLN A 13 9.59 25.79 -23.62
C GLN A 13 9.40 24.34 -23.12
N GLY A 14 8.22 23.98 -22.63
CA GLY A 14 7.93 22.64 -22.12
C GLY A 14 7.25 22.63 -20.76
N TRP A 15 7.31 21.50 -20.05
CA TRP A 15 6.77 21.37 -18.70
C TRP A 15 7.75 21.87 -17.65
N GLU A 16 7.24 22.61 -16.67
CA GLU A 16 8.02 23.08 -15.52
C GLU A 16 7.34 22.72 -14.20
N VAL A 17 8.14 22.48 -13.17
CA VAL A 17 7.64 22.24 -11.80
C VAL A 17 7.23 23.57 -11.17
N VAL A 18 6.01 23.63 -10.65
CA VAL A 18 5.51 24.81 -9.93
C VAL A 18 6.12 24.86 -8.54
N ARG A 19 6.78 25.97 -8.20
CA ARG A 19 7.39 26.23 -6.89
C ARG A 19 7.15 27.67 -6.44
N PRO A 20 6.57 27.91 -5.24
CA PRO A 20 5.93 26.92 -4.37
C PRO A 20 4.60 26.43 -4.98
N SER A 21 4.24 25.18 -4.71
CA SER A 21 2.94 24.61 -5.07
C SER A 21 2.17 24.28 -3.79
N SER A 22 0.87 24.59 -3.78
CA SER A 22 -0.03 24.21 -2.68
C SER A 22 -0.34 22.71 -2.66
N PHE A 23 -0.15 22.00 -3.77
CA PHE A 23 -0.38 20.56 -3.87
C PHE A 23 0.88 19.73 -3.57
N ALA A 24 2.06 20.34 -3.61
CA ALA A 24 3.33 19.63 -3.41
C ALA A 24 3.37 18.95 -2.03
N ARG A 25 3.61 17.64 -2.03
CA ARG A 25 3.56 16.82 -0.82
C ARG A 25 4.61 15.72 -0.81
N ARG A 26 5.14 15.47 0.39
CA ARG A 26 5.91 14.26 0.70
C ARG A 26 5.10 13.30 1.56
N ILE A 27 5.00 12.06 1.08
CA ILE A 27 4.51 10.90 1.81
C ILE A 27 5.72 9.99 1.99
N THR A 28 6.00 9.60 3.24
CA THR A 28 7.19 8.84 3.64
C THR A 28 6.82 7.59 4.43
N VAL A 29 7.84 6.85 4.85
CA VAL A 29 7.73 5.74 5.81
C VAL A 29 7.25 6.17 7.22
N ASN A 30 7.16 7.47 7.50
CA ASN A 30 6.66 8.00 8.77
C ASN A 30 5.34 8.77 8.64
N THR A 31 4.76 8.87 7.44
CA THR A 31 3.46 9.54 7.25
C THR A 31 2.34 8.67 7.81
N PRO A 32 1.49 9.17 8.73
CA PRO A 32 0.35 8.40 9.23
C PRO A 32 -0.64 8.04 8.12
N MET A 33 -1.12 6.80 8.11
CA MET A 33 -2.06 6.26 7.14
C MET A 33 -3.18 5.51 7.83
N LYS A 34 -4.39 5.57 7.27
CA LYS A 34 -5.53 4.79 7.75
C LYS A 34 -5.55 3.41 7.10
N ILE A 35 -6.03 2.42 7.84
CA ILE A 35 -6.38 1.11 7.27
C ILE A 35 -7.85 1.13 6.84
N THR A 36 -8.14 0.57 5.66
CA THR A 36 -9.52 0.34 5.20
C THR A 36 -9.70 -1.10 4.77
N GLY A 37 -10.92 -1.62 4.92
CA GLY A 37 -11.29 -2.96 4.46
C GLY A 37 -11.16 -4.05 5.54
N PRO A 38 -11.23 -5.33 5.14
CA PRO A 38 -11.48 -6.45 6.06
C PRO A 38 -10.41 -6.73 7.11
N ALA A 39 -9.17 -6.25 6.96
CA ALA A 39 -8.11 -6.48 7.95
C ALA A 39 -8.05 -5.39 9.03
N LEU A 40 -8.89 -4.35 8.97
CA LEU A 40 -9.01 -3.35 10.02
C LEU A 40 -9.36 -4.04 11.37
N HIS A 41 -8.67 -3.66 12.45
CA HIS A 41 -8.78 -4.26 13.79
C HIS A 41 -8.39 -5.73 13.93
N ASN A 42 -7.94 -6.40 12.85
CA ASN A 42 -7.47 -7.77 12.95
C ASN A 42 -6.30 -7.85 13.95
N PRO A 43 -6.25 -8.85 14.86
CA PRO A 43 -5.14 -8.99 15.82
C PRO A 43 -3.74 -9.00 15.17
N LEU A 44 -3.61 -9.50 13.94
CA LEU A 44 -2.35 -9.51 13.19
C LEU A 44 -1.91 -8.11 12.71
N MET A 45 -2.81 -7.11 12.75
CA MET A 45 -2.53 -5.72 12.39
C MET A 45 -2.25 -4.82 13.62
N GLN A 46 -2.38 -5.36 14.83
CA GLN A 46 -2.18 -4.62 16.08
C GLN A 46 -0.71 -4.67 16.52
N THR A 47 -0.19 -3.55 17.00
CA THR A 47 1.14 -3.46 17.62
C THR A 47 1.02 -2.79 19.00
N ALA A 48 2.11 -2.73 19.76
CA ALA A 48 2.12 -2.04 21.04
C ALA A 48 1.73 -0.55 20.90
N ASP A 49 2.19 0.11 19.82
CA ASP A 49 1.93 1.53 19.55
C ASP A 49 0.59 1.77 18.83
N ASP A 50 -0.01 0.73 18.25
CA ASP A 50 -1.35 0.76 17.65
C ASP A 50 -2.15 -0.49 18.04
N PRO A 51 -2.63 -0.56 19.30
CA PRO A 51 -3.32 -1.74 19.83
C PRO A 51 -4.69 -1.98 19.19
N LYS A 52 -5.21 -1.00 18.44
CA LYS A 52 -6.47 -1.14 17.69
C LYS A 52 -6.27 -1.53 16.23
N GLY A 53 -5.04 -1.48 15.71
CA GLY A 53 -4.75 -1.79 14.31
C GLY A 53 -5.50 -0.86 13.36
N GLU A 54 -5.45 0.46 13.60
CA GLU A 54 -6.20 1.49 12.86
C GLU A 54 -5.30 2.40 12.02
N THR A 55 -4.08 2.66 12.50
CA THR A 55 -3.18 3.67 11.95
C THR A 55 -1.78 3.11 11.75
N ILE A 56 -1.32 3.12 10.50
CA ILE A 56 0.02 2.65 10.14
C ILE A 56 0.89 3.86 9.82
N LEU A 57 2.10 3.90 10.37
CA LEU A 57 3.09 4.87 9.94
C LEU A 57 3.75 4.37 8.66
N GLY A 58 3.36 5.01 7.57
CA GLY A 58 4.11 5.04 6.34
C GLY A 58 3.74 4.05 5.26
N THR A 59 4.35 4.32 4.11
CA THR A 59 4.46 3.44 2.98
C THR A 59 5.92 3.42 2.52
N MET A 60 6.38 2.29 2.00
CA MET A 60 7.77 2.09 1.62
C MET A 60 7.87 1.03 0.54
N GLN A 61 9.05 0.94 -0.09
CA GLN A 61 9.28 0.02 -1.22
C GLN A 61 8.17 0.16 -2.27
N ASN A 62 7.80 1.43 -2.54
CA ASN A 62 6.79 1.82 -3.50
C ASN A 62 7.32 1.56 -4.89
N CYS A 63 6.75 0.59 -5.61
CA CYS A 63 7.17 0.23 -6.96
C CYS A 63 6.43 1.06 -8.02
N ALA A 64 5.41 0.50 -8.69
CA ALA A 64 4.60 1.22 -9.67
C ALA A 64 3.29 1.75 -9.06
N ASN A 65 2.27 1.84 -9.90
CA ASN A 65 1.09 2.64 -9.60
C ASN A 65 -0.22 2.15 -10.25
N GLY A 66 -1.29 2.86 -9.89
CA GLY A 66 -2.58 2.86 -10.54
C GLY A 66 -3.22 4.24 -10.49
N PHE A 67 -4.21 4.49 -11.33
CA PHE A 67 -5.02 5.71 -11.30
C PHE A 67 -6.49 5.32 -11.28
N THR A 68 -7.26 5.91 -10.37
CA THR A 68 -8.68 5.58 -10.22
C THR A 68 -9.55 6.51 -11.08
N PRO A 69 -10.71 6.04 -11.56
CA PRO A 69 -11.66 6.90 -12.26
C PRO A 69 -12.20 8.08 -11.43
N TRP A 70 -12.04 8.06 -10.10
CA TRP A 70 -12.45 9.14 -9.20
C TRP A 70 -11.31 10.07 -8.78
N GLY A 71 -10.18 10.06 -9.51
CA GLY A 71 -9.16 11.09 -9.39
C GLY A 71 -8.11 10.87 -8.30
N THR A 72 -7.98 9.65 -7.78
CA THR A 72 -6.95 9.29 -6.80
C THR A 72 -5.83 8.46 -7.40
N TYR A 73 -4.68 8.49 -6.75
CA TYR A 73 -3.48 7.74 -7.12
C TYR A 73 -3.36 6.51 -6.23
N LEU A 74 -3.01 5.37 -6.83
CA LEU A 74 -2.65 4.15 -6.13
C LEU A 74 -1.14 3.95 -6.21
N THR A 75 -0.48 3.74 -5.08
CA THR A 75 0.91 3.26 -5.01
C THR A 75 0.95 1.85 -4.43
N CYS A 76 1.92 1.07 -4.87
CA CYS A 76 2.01 -0.36 -4.56
C CYS A 76 3.26 -0.66 -3.73
N GLU A 77 3.08 -1.28 -2.56
CA GLU A 77 4.19 -1.76 -1.72
C GLU A 77 4.62 -3.15 -2.20
N GLU A 78 5.85 -3.25 -2.70
CA GLU A 78 6.35 -4.44 -3.39
C GLU A 78 7.34 -5.20 -2.50
N ASN A 79 8.62 -4.80 -2.50
CA ASN A 79 9.69 -5.44 -1.74
C ASN A 79 9.76 -4.99 -0.26
N TRP A 80 8.60 -4.82 0.38
CA TRP A 80 8.49 -4.36 1.77
C TRP A 80 9.13 -5.32 2.78
N SER A 81 9.18 -6.61 2.47
CA SER A 81 9.77 -7.65 3.33
C SER A 81 11.25 -7.42 3.60
N ASP A 82 11.95 -6.83 2.64
CA ASP A 82 13.41 -6.70 2.63
C ASP A 82 13.91 -5.72 3.70
N ILE A 83 12.99 -4.92 4.26
CA ILE A 83 13.28 -3.94 5.31
C ILE A 83 13.21 -4.56 6.70
N PHE A 84 12.51 -5.69 6.84
CA PHE A 84 12.28 -6.33 8.13
C PHE A 84 13.31 -7.43 8.40
N VAL A 85 13.76 -7.51 9.65
CA VAL A 85 14.70 -8.53 10.10
C VAL A 85 14.11 -9.31 11.27
N LYS A 86 14.21 -10.65 11.21
CA LYS A 86 13.86 -11.55 12.31
C LYS A 86 15.01 -12.49 12.65
N LYS A 87 15.61 -12.33 13.83
CA LYS A 87 16.70 -13.19 14.31
C LYS A 87 16.20 -14.50 14.91
N ALA A 88 15.02 -14.51 15.53
CA ALA A 88 14.41 -15.74 16.01
C ALA A 88 13.88 -16.61 14.85
N GLU A 89 13.42 -17.81 15.17
CA GLU A 89 12.84 -18.70 14.16
C GLU A 89 11.62 -18.04 13.48
N MET A 90 11.64 -18.01 12.15
CA MET A 90 10.55 -17.48 11.35
C MET A 90 9.39 -18.46 11.24
N ASN A 91 8.17 -17.93 11.38
CA ASN A 91 6.94 -18.66 11.13
C ASN A 91 6.70 -18.86 9.62
N PRO A 92 5.73 -19.70 9.22
CA PRO A 92 5.48 -20.00 7.79
C PRO A 92 5.16 -18.77 6.92
N LEU A 93 4.45 -17.77 7.46
CA LEU A 93 4.10 -16.57 6.70
C LEU A 93 5.32 -15.66 6.49
N GLU A 94 6.12 -15.46 7.53
CA GLU A 94 7.37 -14.68 7.45
C GLU A 94 8.32 -15.28 6.40
N LYS A 95 8.45 -16.61 6.39
CA LYS A 95 9.20 -17.36 5.35
C LYS A 95 8.57 -17.18 3.96
N ARG A 96 7.25 -17.32 3.83
CA ARG A 96 6.55 -17.20 2.53
C ARG A 96 6.74 -15.82 1.90
N TYR A 97 6.77 -14.76 2.70
CA TYR A 97 6.99 -13.40 2.20
C TYR A 97 8.47 -13.01 2.09
N GLY A 98 9.40 -13.89 2.47
CA GLY A 98 10.83 -13.67 2.30
C GLY A 98 11.45 -12.69 3.31
N ILE A 99 10.95 -12.65 4.55
CA ILE A 99 11.65 -11.95 5.64
C ILE A 99 13.00 -12.65 5.88
N SER A 100 14.06 -11.85 6.09
CA SER A 100 15.42 -12.35 6.30
C SER A 100 15.83 -12.29 7.77
N ASP A 101 16.83 -13.09 8.15
CA ASP A 101 17.44 -13.02 9.47
C ASP A 101 18.51 -11.93 9.58
N SER A 102 18.80 -11.26 8.46
CA SER A 102 19.81 -10.23 8.35
C SER A 102 19.48 -9.31 7.19
N ASP A 103 19.88 -8.05 7.33
CA ASP A 103 19.85 -7.07 6.26
C ASP A 103 21.19 -6.34 6.28
N GLY A 104 21.97 -6.48 5.21
CA GLY A 104 23.25 -5.78 5.05
C GLY A 104 23.12 -4.42 4.35
N SER A 105 21.92 -4.08 3.87
CA SER A 105 21.65 -2.95 3.00
C SER A 105 21.03 -1.77 3.75
N TYR A 106 19.82 -1.94 4.31
CA TYR A 106 19.10 -0.84 4.97
C TYR A 106 19.38 -0.76 6.46
N ARG A 107 19.41 -1.91 7.16
CA ARG A 107 19.73 -2.06 8.59
C ARG A 107 18.82 -1.25 9.52
N TRP A 108 17.58 -1.00 9.11
CA TRP A 108 16.65 -0.18 9.89
C TRP A 108 16.27 -0.81 11.23
N ASN A 109 16.24 -2.14 11.29
CA ASN A 109 16.00 -2.89 12.52
C ASN A 109 17.00 -2.58 13.65
N GLU A 110 18.19 -2.05 13.32
CA GLU A 110 19.22 -1.68 14.31
C GLU A 110 18.93 -0.35 15.02
N VAL A 111 18.11 0.51 14.42
CA VAL A 111 17.88 1.89 14.89
C VAL A 111 16.41 2.21 15.13
N ASP A 112 15.49 1.47 14.53
CA ASP A 112 14.05 1.59 14.74
C ASP A 112 13.43 0.20 14.98
N LYS A 113 12.87 0.05 16.19
CA LYS A 113 12.28 -1.19 16.70
C LYS A 113 11.09 -1.67 15.85
N ARG A 114 10.45 -0.79 15.08
CA ARG A 114 9.38 -1.14 14.14
C ARG A 114 9.85 -2.20 13.14
N PHE A 115 11.11 -2.13 12.71
CA PHE A 115 11.63 -3.01 11.66
C PHE A 115 12.34 -4.27 12.19
N SER A 116 12.44 -4.42 13.52
CA SER A 116 12.82 -5.70 14.14
C SER A 116 11.56 -6.51 14.44
N VAL A 117 11.40 -7.64 13.75
CA VAL A 117 10.24 -8.52 13.92
C VAL A 117 10.25 -9.22 15.28
N ASP A 118 11.43 -9.41 15.88
CA ASP A 118 11.53 -9.96 17.24
C ASP A 118 10.94 -9.02 18.30
N VAL A 119 10.95 -7.70 18.03
CA VAL A 119 10.44 -6.66 18.94
C VAL A 119 9.01 -6.26 18.58
N THR A 120 8.73 -6.08 17.28
CA THR A 120 7.42 -5.65 16.76
C THR A 120 6.89 -6.66 15.73
N PRO A 121 6.48 -7.88 16.16
CA PRO A 121 6.22 -9.00 15.26
C PRO A 121 5.09 -8.79 14.25
N ASN A 122 4.15 -7.90 14.55
CA ASN A 122 3.03 -7.59 13.66
C ASN A 122 3.29 -6.43 12.70
N GLU A 123 4.40 -5.70 12.84
CA GLU A 123 4.70 -4.57 11.94
C GLU A 123 4.81 -5.00 10.46
N PRO A 124 5.44 -6.15 10.10
CA PRO A 124 5.44 -6.61 8.71
C PRO A 124 4.04 -6.79 8.11
N ASN A 125 3.03 -7.18 8.89
CA ASN A 125 1.65 -7.39 8.41
C ASN A 125 0.99 -6.07 7.96
N ARG A 126 1.52 -4.93 8.42
CA ARG A 126 1.03 -3.58 8.12
C ARG A 126 1.62 -3.01 6.81
N PHE A 127 2.39 -3.80 6.07
CA PHE A 127 2.92 -3.47 4.75
C PHE A 127 2.60 -4.55 3.70
N GLY A 128 2.78 -4.24 2.43
CA GLY A 128 2.41 -5.08 1.29
C GLY A 128 1.00 -4.81 0.78
N TRP A 129 0.55 -3.56 0.91
CA TRP A 129 -0.78 -3.13 0.52
C TRP A 129 -0.72 -2.15 -0.65
N VAL A 130 -1.79 -2.10 -1.44
CA VAL A 130 -2.06 -0.94 -2.30
C VAL A 130 -2.51 0.23 -1.42
N VAL A 131 -1.85 1.38 -1.57
CA VAL A 131 -2.13 2.61 -0.81
C VAL A 131 -2.73 3.65 -1.74
N GLU A 132 -3.90 4.18 -1.38
CA GLU A 132 -4.57 5.26 -2.12
C GLU A 132 -4.23 6.63 -1.52
N ILE A 133 -3.91 7.57 -2.41
CA ILE A 133 -3.53 8.95 -2.11
C ILE A 133 -4.42 9.87 -2.94
N ASP A 134 -4.96 10.92 -2.30
CA ASP A 134 -5.57 12.03 -3.02
C ASP A 134 -4.48 13.07 -3.32
N PRO A 135 -4.08 13.26 -4.59
CA PRO A 135 -3.03 14.22 -4.95
C PRO A 135 -3.53 15.68 -4.95
N TYR A 136 -4.84 15.91 -4.89
CA TYR A 136 -5.44 17.25 -4.92
C TYR A 136 -5.76 17.80 -3.53
N ASP A 137 -5.78 16.95 -2.50
CA ASP A 137 -5.84 17.35 -1.09
C ASP A 137 -4.50 17.02 -0.38
N PRO A 138 -3.60 18.01 -0.17
CA PRO A 138 -2.30 17.80 0.47
C PRO A 138 -2.42 17.43 1.97
N HIS A 139 -3.60 17.60 2.58
CA HIS A 139 -3.86 17.28 3.98
C HIS A 139 -4.59 15.94 4.16
N SER A 140 -5.07 15.34 3.07
CA SER A 140 -5.73 14.03 3.09
C SER A 140 -4.85 12.95 3.74
N VAL A 141 -5.44 12.03 4.50
CA VAL A 141 -4.69 10.91 5.07
C VAL A 141 -4.70 9.74 4.08
N PRO A 142 -3.54 9.22 3.61
CA PRO A 142 -3.48 8.07 2.72
C PRO A 142 -4.13 6.82 3.34
N ARG A 143 -4.64 5.93 2.49
CA ARG A 143 -5.40 4.75 2.93
C ARG A 143 -4.81 3.45 2.39
N LYS A 144 -4.50 2.50 3.26
CA LYS A 144 -4.10 1.14 2.87
C LYS A 144 -5.34 0.27 2.64
N HIS A 145 -5.57 -0.16 1.40
CA HIS A 145 -6.77 -0.90 1.01
C HIS A 145 -6.59 -2.41 1.20
N THR A 146 -6.90 -2.88 2.40
CA THR A 146 -6.72 -4.31 2.74
C THR A 146 -7.64 -5.22 1.96
N ALA A 147 -8.73 -4.69 1.41
CA ALA A 147 -9.63 -5.39 0.50
C ALA A 147 -8.94 -5.87 -0.79
N LEU A 148 -7.83 -5.24 -1.20
CA LEU A 148 -7.05 -5.61 -2.39
C LEU A 148 -6.02 -6.72 -2.14
N GLY A 149 -5.92 -7.23 -0.91
CA GLY A 149 -4.99 -8.32 -0.57
C GLY A 149 -3.56 -7.85 -0.33
N ARG A 150 -2.80 -8.73 0.33
CA ARG A 150 -1.43 -8.46 0.78
C ARG A 150 -0.44 -9.35 0.05
N ILE A 151 0.39 -8.74 -0.79
CA ILE A 151 1.38 -9.39 -1.67
C ILE A 151 2.54 -8.42 -1.91
N LYS A 152 3.49 -8.76 -2.79
CA LYS A 152 4.48 -7.83 -3.31
C LYS A 152 3.94 -7.15 -4.57
N HIS A 153 3.16 -6.08 -4.38
CA HIS A 153 2.41 -5.47 -5.48
C HIS A 153 3.33 -4.71 -6.44
N GLU A 154 3.38 -5.13 -7.70
CA GLU A 154 4.14 -4.40 -8.74
C GLU A 154 3.38 -3.17 -9.23
N GLY A 155 2.07 -3.31 -9.47
CA GLY A 155 1.20 -2.26 -9.99
C GLY A 155 -0.27 -2.57 -9.77
N ALA A 156 -1.15 -1.59 -10.02
CA ALA A 156 -2.59 -1.72 -9.84
C ALA A 156 -3.34 -1.15 -11.06
N ALA A 157 -3.58 -2.00 -12.06
CA ALA A 157 -4.29 -1.59 -13.27
C ALA A 157 -5.80 -1.57 -13.02
N VAL A 158 -6.39 -0.37 -13.06
CA VAL A 158 -7.81 -0.14 -12.78
C VAL A 158 -8.60 -0.09 -14.08
N THR A 159 -9.72 -0.80 -14.14
CA THR A 159 -10.70 -0.73 -15.23
C THR A 159 -12.13 -0.84 -14.69
N LEU A 160 -13.12 -0.71 -15.57
CA LEU A 160 -14.52 -0.91 -15.25
C LEU A 160 -15.06 -2.16 -15.97
N ALA A 161 -15.78 -2.99 -15.25
CA ALA A 161 -16.61 -4.04 -15.82
C ALA A 161 -17.84 -3.43 -16.55
N PRO A 162 -18.53 -4.19 -17.43
CA PRO A 162 -19.69 -3.68 -18.18
C PRO A 162 -20.83 -3.15 -17.30
N ASP A 163 -20.91 -3.58 -16.04
CA ASP A 163 -21.89 -3.15 -15.04
C ASP A 163 -21.37 -2.01 -14.12
N ASN A 164 -20.29 -1.32 -14.53
CA ASN A 164 -19.62 -0.23 -13.82
C ASN A 164 -18.99 -0.62 -12.46
N ARG A 165 -18.79 -1.91 -12.21
CA ARG A 165 -17.93 -2.34 -11.11
C ARG A 165 -16.47 -2.03 -11.43
N VAL A 166 -15.73 -1.56 -10.43
CA VAL A 166 -14.29 -1.34 -10.52
C VAL A 166 -13.59 -2.68 -10.47
N VAL A 167 -12.70 -2.91 -11.42
CA VAL A 167 -11.82 -4.07 -11.44
C VAL A 167 -10.38 -3.58 -11.29
N VAL A 168 -9.62 -4.22 -10.42
CA VAL A 168 -8.19 -3.94 -10.20
C VAL A 168 -7.41 -5.21 -10.45
N TYR A 169 -6.55 -5.17 -11.47
CA TYR A 169 -5.58 -6.22 -11.80
C TYR A 169 -4.24 -5.90 -11.12
N MET A 170 -3.67 -6.86 -10.40
CA MET A 170 -2.40 -6.68 -9.69
C MET A 170 -1.48 -7.88 -9.89
N GLY A 171 -0.18 -7.62 -10.00
CA GLY A 171 0.86 -8.63 -10.02
C GLY A 171 1.52 -8.78 -8.64
N ASP A 172 1.96 -10.00 -8.33
CA ASP A 172 2.80 -10.32 -7.18
C ASP A 172 4.22 -10.63 -7.66
N ASP A 173 5.13 -9.64 -7.60
CA ASP A 173 6.49 -9.80 -8.12
C ASP A 173 7.40 -10.53 -7.11
N GLN A 174 7.36 -11.85 -7.18
CA GLN A 174 8.28 -12.73 -6.50
C GLN A 174 8.49 -14.03 -7.30
N LYS A 175 9.68 -14.63 -7.17
CA LYS A 175 9.98 -15.90 -7.85
C LYS A 175 8.94 -16.97 -7.44
N SER A 176 8.22 -17.53 -8.42
CA SER A 176 7.13 -18.54 -8.38
C SER A 176 5.66 -18.08 -8.42
N ASN A 177 5.29 -16.87 -8.88
CA ASN A 177 3.96 -16.32 -8.55
C ASN A 177 2.98 -15.87 -9.67
N THR A 178 1.77 -15.68 -9.16
CA THR A 178 0.40 -15.73 -9.69
C THR A 178 -0.16 -14.31 -9.95
N SER A 179 -0.95 -14.07 -11.00
CA SER A 179 -1.70 -12.82 -11.19
C SER A 179 -2.94 -12.79 -10.28
N ILE A 180 -3.33 -11.64 -9.70
CA ILE A 180 -4.53 -11.54 -8.86
C ILE A 180 -5.50 -10.49 -9.44
N ASN A 181 -6.76 -10.89 -9.63
CA ASN A 181 -7.86 -10.07 -10.15
C ASN A 181 -8.88 -9.80 -9.04
N LEU A 182 -9.21 -8.52 -8.82
CA LEU A 182 -10.22 -8.11 -7.85
C LEU A 182 -11.34 -7.33 -8.54
N SER A 183 -12.59 -7.64 -8.21
CA SER A 183 -13.76 -6.88 -8.69
C SER A 183 -14.56 -6.32 -7.52
N ARG A 184 -14.97 -5.05 -7.61
CA ARG A 184 -15.68 -4.32 -6.56
C ARG A 184 -16.79 -3.45 -7.16
N LYS A 185 -17.97 -3.41 -6.52
CA LYS A 185 -19.04 -2.48 -6.87
C LYS A 185 -18.68 -1.05 -6.44
N ALA A 186 -18.63 -0.10 -7.37
CA ALA A 186 -18.50 1.31 -7.03
C ALA A 186 -19.85 1.84 -6.52
N ASN A 187 -19.84 2.50 -5.36
CA ASN A 187 -20.89 3.48 -5.04
C ASN A 187 -20.38 4.86 -5.47
N GLN A 188 -21.16 5.56 -6.28
CA GLN A 188 -20.86 6.92 -6.75
C GLN A 188 -20.69 7.90 -5.57
N PRO A 189 -19.85 8.94 -5.68
CA PRO A 189 -19.75 9.96 -4.64
C PRO A 189 -20.73 11.11 -4.87
N ALA A 190 -21.55 11.42 -3.87
CA ALA A 190 -21.96 12.78 -3.53
C ALA A 190 -22.38 12.80 -2.06
N GLY A 191 -21.55 13.43 -1.20
CA GLY A 191 -21.94 13.87 0.14
C GLY A 191 -22.40 12.79 1.13
N SER A 192 -21.50 11.93 1.61
CA SER A 192 -21.61 11.40 2.98
C SER A 192 -20.28 10.78 3.42
N GLN A 193 -19.94 11.01 4.69
CA GLN A 193 -18.80 10.39 5.35
C GLN A 193 -18.91 8.87 5.24
N SER A 194 -17.93 8.22 4.59
CA SER A 194 -17.96 6.77 4.38
C SER A 194 -17.52 6.02 5.64
N GLN A 195 -18.50 5.61 6.43
CA GLN A 195 -18.35 4.51 7.37
C GLN A 195 -18.63 3.19 6.62
N HIS A 196 -17.67 2.26 6.71
CA HIS A 196 -17.71 0.87 6.26
C HIS A 196 -18.32 0.56 4.88
N ALA A 197 -17.45 0.40 3.89
CA ALA A 197 -17.82 -0.18 2.60
C ALA A 197 -17.65 -1.72 2.59
N PRO A 198 -18.61 -2.49 2.06
CA PRO A 198 -18.58 -3.95 2.08
C PRO A 198 -17.46 -4.57 1.23
N ALA A 199 -17.15 -5.84 1.50
CA ALA A 199 -16.10 -6.62 0.86
C ALA A 199 -16.38 -6.87 -0.65
N GLY A 200 -15.36 -6.73 -1.49
CA GLY A 200 -15.38 -7.15 -2.90
C GLY A 200 -14.90 -8.59 -3.08
N GLU A 201 -15.11 -9.15 -4.27
CA GLU A 201 -14.69 -10.52 -4.60
C GLU A 201 -13.25 -10.55 -5.11
N ARG A 202 -12.48 -11.53 -4.63
CA ARG A 202 -11.08 -11.79 -5.01
C ARG A 202 -11.00 -13.04 -5.86
N HIS A 203 -10.25 -12.96 -6.95
CA HIS A 203 -9.89 -14.09 -7.79
C HIS A 203 -8.37 -14.09 -7.98
N ALA A 204 -7.72 -15.23 -7.81
CA ALA A 204 -6.32 -15.41 -8.17
C ALA A 204 -6.25 -16.23 -9.46
N VAL A 205 -5.39 -15.82 -10.40
CA VAL A 205 -5.14 -16.46 -11.69
C VAL A 205 -3.64 -16.73 -11.79
N CYS A 206 -3.22 -17.98 -11.64
CA CYS A 206 -1.82 -18.34 -11.86
C CYS A 206 -1.55 -18.43 -13.35
N GLY A 207 -0.74 -17.51 -13.90
CA GLY A 207 -0.11 -17.75 -15.18
C GLY A 207 1.14 -18.59 -14.94
N GLU A 208 1.19 -19.80 -15.48
CA GLU A 208 2.47 -20.47 -15.70
C GLU A 208 3.15 -19.72 -16.87
N ILE A 209 4.34 -19.16 -16.64
CA ILE A 209 5.21 -18.64 -17.71
C ILE A 209 6.35 -19.63 -17.89
#